data_AF-A0A939VYU0-F1
#
_entry.id   AF-A0A939VYU0-F1
#
_cell.length_a   1.000
_cell.length_b   1.000
_cell.length_c   1.000
_cell.angle_alpha   90.00
_cell.angle_beta   90.00
_cell.angle_gamma   90.00
#
_symmetry.space_group_name_H-M   'P 1'
#
loop_
_entity.id
_entity.type
_entity.pdbx_description
1 polymer ?
#
loop_
_entity_poly.entity_id
_entity_poly.type
_entity_poly.pdbx_seq_one_letter_code
_entity_poly.pdbx_strand_id
1 'polypeptide(L)'
;MRKAVVSADFSHNLKQKIKPLHGVNNSPVSLYEPPKGFKEAGIPFCRLHDTAGAYGGAHYVDIPNVFPDFEADPKDPTSYDFAFTDAYLKQLHAAGTEIFYRLGVTIENNYRIKGYHNHPPKDFKKWAEICAGIVRHYNHGWANGFKLGIQYWEIWYEPENPSMC
;
A
#
# COMPACT_ATOMS: atom_id res chain seq x y z
N MET A 1 -34.30 -27.25 -19.44
CA MET A 1 -33.20 -26.27 -19.30
C MET A 1 -32.90 -25.67 -20.67
N ARG A 2 -32.99 -24.35 -20.85
CA ARG A 2 -32.53 -23.70 -22.08
C ARG A 2 -31.01 -23.57 -22.01
N LYS A 3 -30.29 -24.11 -23.00
CA LYS A 3 -28.85 -23.88 -23.14
C LYS A 3 -28.64 -22.47 -23.69
N ALA A 4 -27.81 -21.67 -23.02
CA ALA A 4 -27.26 -20.45 -23.61
C ALA A 4 -26.17 -20.85 -24.61
N VAL A 5 -26.15 -20.20 -25.77
CA VAL A 5 -25.07 -20.30 -26.75
C VAL A 5 -24.30 -18.98 -26.70
N VAL A 6 -22.99 -19.06 -26.47
CA VAL A 6 -22.07 -17.91 -26.46
C VAL A 6 -21.11 -18.08 -27.64
N SER A 7 -20.91 -17.00 -28.41
CA SER A 7 -19.93 -16.95 -29.51
C SER A 7 -19.08 -15.68 -29.40
N ALA A 8 -17.86 -15.72 -29.94
CA ALA A 8 -16.94 -14.59 -30.00
C ALA A 8 -16.20 -14.61 -31.34
N ASP A 9 -16.00 -13.44 -31.95
CA ASP A 9 -15.23 -13.25 -33.17
C ASP A 9 -13.88 -12.59 -32.83
N PHE A 10 -12.80 -13.37 -32.94
CA PHE A 10 -11.45 -12.91 -32.65
C PHE A 10 -10.78 -12.22 -33.85
N SER A 11 -11.40 -12.20 -35.03
CA SER A 11 -10.90 -11.48 -36.21
C SER A 11 -11.23 -9.99 -36.16
N HIS A 12 -12.24 -9.60 -35.38
CA HIS A 12 -12.66 -8.21 -35.22
C HIS A 12 -11.93 -7.54 -34.04
N ASN A 13 -10.92 -6.72 -34.34
CA ASN A 13 -10.24 -5.91 -33.33
C ASN A 13 -11.00 -4.60 -33.08
N LEU A 14 -11.70 -4.52 -31.95
CA LEU A 14 -12.46 -3.34 -31.53
C LEU A 14 -11.58 -2.09 -31.28
N LYS A 15 -10.25 -2.22 -31.23
CA LYS A 15 -9.25 -1.18 -30.93
C LYS A 15 -9.33 -0.56 -29.52
N GLN A 16 -10.46 -0.66 -28.82
CA GLN A 16 -10.54 -0.27 -27.41
C GLN A 16 -9.83 -1.31 -26.53
N LYS A 17 -9.10 -0.82 -25.54
CA LYS A 17 -8.51 -1.67 -24.49
C LYS A 17 -9.53 -1.88 -23.38
N ILE A 18 -9.65 -3.11 -22.90
CA ILE A 18 -10.33 -3.38 -21.64
C ILE A 18 -9.51 -2.73 -20.53
N LYS A 19 -10.16 -1.92 -19.69
CA LYS A 19 -9.49 -1.28 -18.55
C LYS A 19 -9.18 -2.35 -17.49
N PRO A 20 -7.92 -2.46 -17.02
CA PRO A 20 -7.57 -3.42 -15.98
C PRO A 20 -8.11 -2.91 -14.63
N LEU A 21 -9.26 -3.44 -14.21
CA LEU A 21 -9.96 -3.08 -12.97
C LEU A 21 -9.81 -4.15 -11.87
N HIS A 22 -9.07 -5.23 -12.13
CA HIS A 22 -8.86 -6.35 -11.23
C HIS A 22 -7.69 -6.11 -10.26
N GLY A 23 -7.60 -4.89 -9.71
CA GLY A 23 -6.71 -4.59 -8.59
C GLY A 23 -7.16 -5.30 -7.31
N VAL A 24 -6.25 -5.46 -6.36
CA VAL A 24 -6.50 -6.17 -5.10
C VAL A 24 -6.21 -5.28 -3.90
N ASN A 25 -6.86 -5.60 -2.77
CA ASN A 25 -6.44 -5.09 -1.48
C ASN A 25 -5.40 -6.05 -0.90
N ASN A 26 -4.16 -5.58 -0.78
CA ASN A 26 -3.02 -6.29 -0.24
C ASN A 26 -2.62 -7.53 -1.08
N SER A 27 -1.53 -8.17 -0.68
CA SER A 27 -1.10 -9.46 -1.21
C SER A 27 -0.65 -10.36 -0.05
N PRO A 28 -0.45 -11.66 -0.31
CA PRO A 28 0.46 -12.42 0.54
C PRO A 28 1.79 -11.66 0.63
N VAL A 29 2.21 -11.32 1.86
CA VAL A 29 3.47 -10.61 2.07
C VAL A 29 4.61 -11.53 1.67
N SER A 30 5.42 -11.07 0.72
CA SER A 30 6.60 -11.78 0.23
C SER A 30 7.77 -10.82 0.15
N LEU A 31 8.90 -11.20 0.72
CA LEU A 31 10.06 -10.32 0.90
C LEU A 31 11.19 -10.63 -0.08
N TYR A 32 11.27 -11.89 -0.52
CA TYR A 32 12.41 -12.40 -1.30
C TYR A 32 12.05 -12.66 -2.76
N GLU A 33 10.78 -12.92 -3.06
CA GLU A 33 10.28 -13.21 -4.41
C GLU A 33 8.91 -12.56 -4.67
N PRO A 34 8.53 -12.31 -5.93
CA PRO A 34 7.19 -11.85 -6.28
C PRO A 34 6.10 -12.75 -5.69
N PRO A 35 4.97 -12.20 -5.18
CA PRO A 35 3.87 -13.02 -4.68
C PRO A 35 3.37 -13.99 -5.75
N LYS A 36 3.27 -15.27 -5.39
CA LYS A 36 2.92 -16.34 -6.32
C LYS A 36 1.59 -16.03 -7.04
N GLY A 37 1.60 -16.16 -8.37
CA GLY A 37 0.42 -15.95 -9.21
C GLY A 37 0.09 -14.49 -9.55
N PHE A 38 0.70 -13.49 -8.90
CA PHE A 38 0.39 -12.07 -9.20
C PHE A 38 0.73 -11.69 -10.64
N LYS A 39 1.91 -12.13 -11.10
CA LYS A 39 2.36 -11.91 -12.48
C LYS A 39 1.48 -12.61 -13.51
N GLU A 40 1.06 -13.84 -13.23
CA GLU A 40 0.22 -14.65 -14.12
C GLU A 40 -1.21 -14.11 -14.19
N ALA A 41 -1.76 -13.67 -13.05
CA ALA A 41 -3.06 -13.01 -12.98
C ALA A 41 -3.03 -11.57 -13.54
N GLY A 42 -1.83 -11.02 -13.80
CA GLY A 42 -1.64 -9.67 -14.33
C GLY A 42 -2.23 -8.60 -13.42
N ILE A 43 -2.09 -8.74 -12.09
CA ILE A 43 -2.68 -7.82 -11.11
C ILE A 43 -2.12 -6.41 -11.33
N PRO A 44 -2.96 -5.42 -11.70
CA PRO A 44 -2.48 -4.11 -12.11
C PRO A 44 -2.09 -3.24 -10.91
N PHE A 45 -2.85 -3.33 -9.81
CA PHE A 45 -2.65 -2.51 -8.61
C PHE A 45 -2.80 -3.35 -7.34
N CYS A 46 -1.95 -3.08 -6.35
CA CYS A 46 -2.08 -3.58 -4.99
C CYS A 46 -2.23 -2.40 -4.01
N ARG A 47 -3.39 -2.32 -3.35
CA ARG A 47 -3.67 -1.34 -2.30
C ARG A 47 -3.11 -1.81 -0.96
N LEU A 48 -2.28 -1.01 -0.31
CA LEU A 48 -1.51 -1.42 0.87
C LEU A 48 -2.24 -1.25 2.23
N HIS A 49 -3.55 -1.50 2.26
CA HIS A 49 -4.33 -1.48 3.50
C HIS A 49 -4.25 -2.82 4.24
N ASP A 50 -4.12 -2.78 5.57
CA ASP A 50 -3.95 -3.93 6.46
C ASP A 50 -2.75 -4.82 6.10
N THR A 51 -1.66 -4.20 5.62
CA THR A 51 -0.43 -4.90 5.24
C THR A 51 0.10 -5.71 6.42
N ALA A 52 0.40 -6.99 6.20
CA ALA A 52 0.85 -7.92 7.24
C ALA A 52 -0.14 -8.17 8.41
N GLY A 53 -1.41 -7.78 8.27
CA GLY A 53 -2.46 -8.11 9.24
C GLY A 53 -2.43 -7.19 10.47
N ALA A 54 -2.62 -7.76 11.66
CA ALA A 54 -2.81 -6.99 12.89
C ALA A 54 -1.68 -5.97 13.12
N TYR A 55 -2.08 -4.71 13.38
CA TYR A 55 -1.17 -3.60 13.68
C TYR A 55 -0.10 -3.36 12.60
N GLY A 56 -0.43 -3.64 11.34
CA GLY A 56 0.50 -3.47 10.22
C GLY A 56 1.72 -4.40 10.29
N GLY A 57 1.63 -5.50 11.04
CA GLY A 57 2.76 -6.39 11.34
C GLY A 57 3.94 -5.69 12.05
N ALA A 58 3.69 -4.55 12.71
CA ALA A 58 4.64 -3.68 13.42
C ALA A 58 5.78 -3.04 12.59
N HIS A 59 5.96 -3.44 11.33
CA HIS A 59 7.11 -3.01 10.51
C HIS A 59 6.75 -2.64 9.07
N TYR A 60 5.49 -2.74 8.67
CA TYR A 60 5.07 -2.55 7.29
C TYR A 60 4.17 -1.34 7.15
N VAL A 61 4.42 -0.55 6.09
CA VAL A 61 3.57 0.46 5.41
C VAL A 61 3.02 1.59 6.27
N ASP A 62 2.39 1.25 7.39
CA ASP A 62 1.77 2.15 8.35
C ASP A 62 2.76 3.22 8.81
N ILE A 63 2.28 4.45 8.92
CA ILE A 63 3.13 5.60 9.24
C ILE A 63 3.89 5.40 10.57
N PRO A 64 3.29 4.87 11.66
CA PRO A 64 4.03 4.60 12.89
C PRO A 64 5.02 3.45 12.81
N ASN A 65 4.85 2.52 11.85
CA ASN A 65 5.83 1.46 11.63
C ASN A 65 7.03 2.00 10.83
N VAL A 66 6.76 2.85 9.84
CA VAL A 66 7.79 3.46 8.98
C VAL A 66 8.48 4.64 9.66
N PHE A 67 7.84 5.31 10.62
CA PHE A 67 8.36 6.42 11.41
C PHE A 67 8.10 6.18 12.90
N PRO A 68 8.94 5.35 13.56
CA PRO A 68 8.65 4.82 14.90
C PRO A 68 8.79 5.85 16.03
N ASP A 69 9.61 6.89 15.86
CA ASP A 69 9.79 7.97 16.82
C ASP A 69 9.23 9.28 16.28
N PHE A 70 8.04 9.67 16.73
CA PHE A 70 7.38 10.90 16.29
C PHE A 70 8.06 12.20 16.75
N GLU A 71 9.00 12.12 17.71
CA GLU A 71 9.81 13.27 18.12
C GLU A 71 11.02 13.48 17.20
N ALA A 72 11.42 12.46 16.43
CA ALA A 72 12.56 12.52 15.51
C ALA A 72 12.34 13.46 14.31
N ASP A 73 13.39 13.93 13.64
CA ASP A 73 13.29 14.87 12.50
C ASP A 73 12.83 14.14 11.22
N PRO A 74 11.69 14.52 10.58
CA PRO A 74 11.24 13.91 9.32
C PRO A 74 12.12 14.27 8.11
N LYS A 75 13.10 15.16 8.27
CA LYS A 75 14.12 15.44 7.25
C LYS A 75 15.31 14.49 7.34
N ASP A 76 15.50 13.79 8.46
CA ASP A 76 16.57 12.84 8.67
C ASP A 76 16.15 11.45 8.15
N PRO A 77 16.86 10.88 7.14
CA PRO A 77 16.64 9.51 6.69
C PRO A 77 16.63 8.47 7.80
N THR A 78 17.43 8.64 8.86
CA THR A 78 17.56 7.63 9.93
C THR A 78 16.38 7.60 10.88
N SER A 79 15.48 8.59 10.81
CA SER A 79 14.20 8.59 11.54
C SER A 79 13.19 7.60 10.96
N TYR A 80 13.46 7.05 9.76
CA TYR A 80 12.57 6.14 9.06
C TYR A 80 13.08 4.69 9.11
N ASP A 81 12.17 3.75 9.34
CA ASP A 81 12.40 2.31 9.13
C ASP A 81 11.67 1.84 7.87
N PHE A 82 12.41 1.84 6.76
CA PHE A 82 11.90 1.39 5.48
C PHE A 82 12.11 -0.10 5.22
N ALA A 83 12.87 -0.83 6.05
CA ALA A 83 13.48 -2.11 5.66
C ALA A 83 12.47 -3.16 5.17
N PHE A 84 11.40 -3.39 5.94
CA PHE A 84 10.37 -4.37 5.60
C PHE A 84 9.43 -3.89 4.50
N THR A 85 9.08 -2.61 4.50
CA THR A 85 8.25 -2.00 3.46
C THR A 85 8.98 -2.05 2.11
N ASP A 86 10.27 -1.74 2.07
CA ASP A 86 11.13 -1.80 0.89
C ASP A 86 11.24 -3.22 0.33
N ALA A 87 11.51 -4.20 1.21
CA ALA A 87 11.56 -5.61 0.82
C ALA A 87 10.24 -6.05 0.19
N TYR A 88 9.11 -5.63 0.75
CA TYR A 88 7.79 -5.98 0.24
C TYR A 88 7.44 -5.28 -1.09
N LEU A 89 7.57 -3.95 -1.17
CA LEU A 89 7.19 -3.20 -2.37
C LEU A 89 8.05 -3.56 -3.58
N LYS A 90 9.32 -3.91 -3.34
CA LYS A 90 10.20 -4.44 -4.38
C LYS A 90 9.62 -5.68 -5.06
N GLN A 91 9.01 -6.59 -4.30
CA GLN A 91 8.44 -7.82 -4.87
C GLN A 91 7.13 -7.59 -5.60
N LEU A 92 6.28 -6.67 -5.12
CA LEU A 92 5.08 -6.25 -5.86
C LEU A 92 5.46 -5.61 -7.21
N HIS A 93 6.43 -4.70 -7.20
CA HIS A 93 6.92 -4.07 -8.42
C HIS A 93 7.54 -5.09 -9.38
N ALA A 94 8.33 -6.05 -8.87
CA ALA A 94 8.90 -7.14 -9.66
C ALA A 94 7.83 -8.10 -10.25
N ALA A 95 6.65 -8.19 -9.64
CA ALA A 95 5.50 -8.91 -10.19
C ALA A 95 4.81 -8.17 -11.36
N GLY A 96 5.16 -6.90 -11.60
CA GLY A 96 4.47 -6.03 -12.55
C GLY A 96 3.23 -5.36 -11.97
N THR A 97 3.08 -5.34 -10.64
CA THR A 97 1.94 -4.74 -9.94
C THR A 97 2.32 -3.34 -9.46
N GLU A 98 1.53 -2.34 -9.84
CA GLU A 98 1.71 -0.97 -9.36
C GLU A 98 1.22 -0.82 -7.91
N ILE A 99 1.88 0.07 -7.18
CA ILE A 99 1.55 0.33 -5.78
C ILE A 99 0.43 1.35 -5.70
N PHE A 100 -0.55 1.07 -4.85
CA PHE A 100 -1.46 2.06 -4.29
C PHE A 100 -1.14 2.19 -2.80
N TYR A 101 -0.32 3.20 -2.46
CA TYR A 101 0.22 3.39 -1.12
C TYR A 101 -0.78 4.12 -0.23
N ARG A 102 -0.94 3.64 0.99
CA ARG A 102 -1.86 4.21 1.99
C ARG A 102 -1.07 4.92 3.09
N LEU A 103 -1.25 6.23 3.20
CA LEU A 103 -0.62 7.12 4.17
C LEU A 103 -1.50 7.22 5.43
N GLY A 104 -1.51 6.18 6.25
CA GLY A 104 -2.36 6.08 7.45
C GLY A 104 -1.88 5.00 8.42
N VAL A 105 -2.82 4.43 9.19
CA VAL A 105 -2.63 3.15 9.93
C VAL A 105 -3.61 2.03 9.53
N THR A 106 -3.23 0.78 9.77
CA THR A 106 -4.07 -0.43 9.64
C THR A 106 -5.24 -0.39 10.63
N ILE A 107 -6.35 -1.06 10.30
CA ILE A 107 -7.48 -1.18 11.23
C ILE A 107 -7.06 -1.88 12.52
N GLU A 108 -7.48 -1.32 13.66
CA GLU A 108 -7.28 -1.93 14.97
C GLU A 108 -8.60 -2.51 15.49
N ASN A 109 -8.97 -3.69 15.00
CA ASN A 109 -10.25 -4.34 15.31
C ASN A 109 -10.55 -4.51 16.82
N ASN A 110 -9.51 -4.53 17.66
CA ASN A 110 -9.61 -4.63 19.13
C ASN A 110 -9.57 -3.27 19.84
N TYR A 111 -9.88 -2.16 19.15
CA TYR A 111 -9.86 -0.79 19.69
C TYR A 111 -10.65 -0.62 21.00
N ARG A 112 -11.74 -1.39 21.20
CA ARG A 112 -12.53 -1.41 22.44
C ARG A 112 -11.74 -1.90 23.66
N ILE A 113 -10.71 -2.72 23.43
CA ILE A 113 -9.74 -3.09 24.46
C ILE A 113 -8.71 -1.98 24.57
N LYS A 114 -8.06 -1.66 23.43
CA LYS A 114 -7.10 -0.56 23.31
C LYS A 114 -6.81 -0.26 21.84
N GLY A 115 -6.95 1.01 21.44
CA GLY A 115 -6.39 1.54 20.20
C GLY A 115 -5.01 2.13 20.44
N TYR A 116 -4.02 1.76 19.64
CA TYR A 116 -2.64 2.23 19.71
C TYR A 116 -2.41 3.39 18.75
N HIS A 117 -2.78 3.24 17.48
CA HIS A 117 -2.37 4.16 16.41
C HIS A 117 -3.51 4.71 15.56
N ASN A 118 -4.74 4.22 15.73
CA ASN A 118 -5.91 4.63 14.95
C ASN A 118 -6.44 6.03 15.32
N HIS A 119 -5.88 6.70 16.31
CA HIS A 119 -6.26 8.07 16.69
C HIS A 119 -5.77 9.10 15.66
N PRO A 120 -6.45 10.25 15.53
CA PRO A 120 -5.94 11.37 14.74
C PRO A 120 -4.51 11.78 15.14
N PRO A 121 -3.65 12.15 14.18
CA PRO A 121 -2.30 12.65 14.48
C PRO A 121 -2.33 13.85 15.42
N LYS A 122 -1.45 13.87 16.43
CA LYS A 122 -1.31 15.01 17.36
C LYS A 122 -0.83 16.29 16.66
N ASP A 123 -0.01 16.13 15.63
CA ASP A 123 0.51 17.21 14.78
C ASP A 123 0.35 16.82 13.31
N PHE A 124 -0.62 17.44 12.64
CA PHE A 124 -0.91 17.19 11.23
C PHE A 124 0.22 17.64 10.29
N LYS A 125 0.97 18.69 10.66
CA LYS A 125 2.08 19.17 9.85
C LYS A 125 3.23 18.17 9.90
N LYS A 126 3.58 17.70 11.10
CA LYS A 126 4.57 16.63 11.29
C LYS A 126 4.19 15.38 10.51
N TRP A 127 2.93 14.95 10.60
CA TRP A 127 2.41 13.80 9.84
C TRP A 127 2.58 13.98 8.33
N ALA A 128 2.23 15.16 7.80
CA ALA A 128 2.38 15.47 6.38
C ALA A 128 3.86 15.48 5.94
N GLU A 129 4.76 16.00 6.77
CA GLU A 129 6.21 15.98 6.51
C GLU A 129 6.76 14.55 6.47
N ILE A 130 6.30 13.69 7.39
CA ILE A 130 6.61 12.25 7.41
C ILE A 130 6.15 11.59 6.11
N CYS A 131 4.88 11.78 5.75
CA CYS A 131 4.29 11.26 4.51
C CYS A 131 5.06 11.73 3.27
N ALA A 132 5.46 13.01 3.23
CA ALA A 132 6.26 13.55 2.13
C ALA A 132 7.65 12.88 2.05
N GLY A 133 8.25 12.48 3.18
CA GLY A 133 9.47 11.67 3.20
C GLY A 133 9.29 10.30 2.57
N ILE A 134 8.18 9.62 2.86
CA ILE A 134 7.82 8.33 2.27
C ILE A 134 7.63 8.47 0.74
N VAL A 135 6.94 9.54 0.29
CA VAL A 135 6.78 9.84 -1.14
C VAL A 135 8.15 10.07 -1.80
N ARG A 136 9.05 10.84 -1.15
CA ARG A 136 10.42 11.03 -1.65
C ARG A 136 11.22 9.74 -1.72
N HIS A 137 11.07 8.86 -0.72
CA HIS A 137 11.72 7.56 -0.70
C HIS A 137 11.29 6.70 -1.90
N TYR A 138 9.98 6.54 -2.12
CA TYR A 138 9.50 5.62 -3.16
C TYR A 138 9.43 6.18 -4.58
N ASN A 139 9.35 7.50 -4.77
CA ASN A 139 9.28 8.10 -6.11
C ASN A 139 10.53 8.88 -6.53
N HIS A 140 11.38 9.31 -5.60
CA HIS A 140 12.52 10.19 -5.90
C HIS A 140 13.88 9.60 -5.48
N GLY A 141 13.93 8.39 -4.92
CA GLY A 141 15.16 7.72 -4.52
C GLY A 141 15.87 8.35 -3.31
N TRP A 142 15.16 9.16 -2.53
CA TRP A 142 15.69 9.69 -1.26
C TRP A 142 15.96 8.54 -0.28
N ALA A 143 16.91 8.70 0.65
CA ALA A 143 17.22 7.71 1.69
C ALA A 143 17.52 6.27 1.17
N ASN A 144 18.22 6.14 0.03
CA ASN A 144 18.46 4.87 -0.66
C ASN A 144 17.18 4.16 -1.14
N GLY A 145 16.12 4.92 -1.37
CA GLY A 145 14.84 4.41 -1.83
C GLY A 145 14.78 4.13 -3.33
N PHE A 146 13.56 4.22 -3.86
CA PHE A 146 13.20 3.74 -5.19
C PHE A 146 12.69 4.86 -6.10
N LYS A 147 12.47 4.50 -7.37
CA LYS A 147 11.75 5.31 -8.36
C LYS A 147 10.60 4.49 -8.92
N LEU A 148 9.70 4.04 -8.04
CA LEU A 148 8.59 3.14 -8.39
C LEU A 148 7.52 3.82 -9.24
N GLY A 149 7.47 5.16 -9.23
CA GLY A 149 6.46 5.92 -9.97
C GLY A 149 5.05 5.71 -9.42
N ILE A 150 4.91 5.55 -8.09
CA ILE A 150 3.63 5.37 -7.41
C ILE A 150 2.71 6.54 -7.76
N GLN A 151 1.60 6.22 -8.43
CA GLN A 151 0.62 7.20 -8.89
C GLN A 151 -0.46 7.48 -7.84
N TYR A 152 -0.82 6.47 -7.04
CA TYR A 152 -1.93 6.54 -6.09
C TYR A 152 -1.43 6.56 -4.65
N TRP A 153 -1.76 7.65 -3.96
CA TRP A 153 -1.47 7.89 -2.55
C TRP A 153 -2.81 8.14 -1.82
N GLU A 154 -3.26 7.16 -1.03
CA GLU A 154 -4.48 7.26 -0.23
C GLU A 154 -4.17 7.93 1.10
N ILE A 155 -4.97 8.94 1.46
CA ILE A 155 -4.84 9.65 2.72
C ILE A 155 -5.86 9.06 3.69
N TRP A 156 -5.38 8.28 4.65
CA TRP A 156 -6.21 7.61 5.65
C TRP A 156 -7.31 6.70 5.05
N TYR A 157 -7.99 5.93 5.89
CA TYR A 157 -9.14 5.12 5.48
C TYR A 157 -10.27 5.29 6.48
N GLU A 158 -11.49 5.54 5.98
CA GLU A 158 -12.73 5.69 6.77
C GLU A 158 -12.58 6.52 8.05
N PRO A 159 -12.09 7.78 7.98
CA PRO A 159 -11.92 8.63 9.17
C PRO A 159 -13.24 8.92 9.93
N GLU A 160 -14.39 8.69 9.30
CA GLU A 160 -15.71 8.82 9.91
C GLU A 160 -16.13 7.61 10.76
N ASN A 161 -15.43 6.48 10.64
CA ASN A 161 -15.79 5.24 11.31
C ASN A 161 -15.18 5.19 12.72
N PRO A 162 -15.99 5.15 13.81
CA PRO A 162 -15.47 5.17 15.17
C PRO A 162 -14.64 3.96 15.58
N SER A 163 -14.65 2.87 14.80
CA SER A 163 -13.76 1.71 14.99
C SER A 163 -12.39 1.90 14.35
N MET A 164 -12.25 2.92 13.50
CA MET A 164 -11.05 3.33 12.79
C MET A 164 -10.40 4.59 13.41
N CYS A 165 -11.01 5.14 14.48
CA CYS A 165 -10.55 6.33 15.23
C CYS A 165 -10.36 6.05 16.73
#